data_AF-A0A1V5E4F9-F1
#
_entry.id   AF-A0A1V5E4F9-F1
#
_cell.length_a   1.000
_cell.length_b   1.000
_cell.length_c   1.000
_cell.angle_alpha   90.00
_cell.angle_beta   90.00
_cell.angle_gamma   90.00
#
_symmetry.space_group_name_H-M   'P 1'
#
loop_
_entity.id
_entity.type
_entity.pdbx_description
1 polymer ?
#
loop_
_entity_poly.entity_id
_entity_poly.type
_entity_poly.pdbx_seq_one_letter_code
_entity_poly.pdbx_strand_id
1 'polypeptide(L)'
;MLIRMYALQAGGRPQVLHCPYPPTDLAATLGLSEERLSTQMESAREKLFQQRRKRMRPLRDDKILTDWNGLMIAAMARAAFVFEDPVFLQAVSKAVSFVLGNLRDPRGRLLHRWRDGEAAMPANLDDYAFLLWGLIEAYEATFDSNLLEEALSLEEELSALFWDRENGGYYFTPEDGEPLLVRQKESYDGAIPSGNSVAMLNLLRLARLTGRGELGARAVATGQAFAASIRSLPAGHSQFLVALDYLAGPSAEVVIAGNPDGADTSEMLRQLRRTFLPRTVVLFCPEGEGKERISRVAEFAREMTPVNGRSTAYVCRNFSCRQPTTDPAQMMAWLQE
;
A
#
# COMPACT_ATOMS: atom_id res chain seq x y z
N MET A 1 44.40 3.80 -4.97
CA MET A 1 43.42 2.85 -4.39
C MET A 1 42.00 3.15 -4.87
N LEU A 2 41.39 4.28 -4.50
CA LEU A 2 40.00 4.63 -4.87
C LEU A 2 39.74 4.62 -6.39
N ILE A 3 40.70 5.05 -7.20
CA ILE A 3 40.61 5.00 -8.67
C ILE A 3 40.49 3.56 -9.18
N ARG A 4 41.28 2.63 -8.64
CA ARG A 4 41.21 1.20 -9.00
C ARG A 4 39.94 0.55 -8.46
N MET A 5 39.49 0.95 -7.28
CA MET A 5 38.31 0.42 -6.60
C MET A 5 37.00 0.74 -7.32
N TYR A 6 36.85 1.98 -7.77
CA TYR A 6 35.64 2.44 -8.48
C TYR A 6 35.79 2.41 -10.01
N ALA A 7 36.83 1.75 -10.52
CA ALA A 7 37.16 1.72 -11.95
C ALA A 7 37.13 3.11 -12.62
N LEU A 8 37.63 4.14 -11.92
CA LEU A 8 37.58 5.52 -12.39
C LEU A 8 38.54 5.71 -13.58
N GLN A 9 38.01 6.21 -14.70
CA GLN A 9 38.80 6.60 -15.86
C GLN A 9 38.95 8.13 -15.89
N ALA A 10 40.17 8.61 -16.19
CA ALA A 10 40.41 10.03 -16.39
C ALA A 10 39.65 10.54 -17.62
N GLY A 11 38.93 11.65 -17.50
CA GLY A 11 38.13 12.24 -18.60
C GLY A 11 36.72 11.63 -18.80
N GLY A 12 36.30 10.70 -17.94
CA GLY A 12 34.96 10.11 -17.99
C GLY A 12 33.85 11.06 -17.55
N ARG A 13 32.61 10.83 -18.04
CA ARG A 13 31.41 11.52 -17.53
C ARG A 13 31.28 11.31 -16.02
N PRO A 14 30.68 12.24 -15.25
CA PRO A 14 30.41 12.03 -13.84
C PRO A 14 29.51 10.79 -13.66
N GLN A 15 30.09 9.69 -13.18
CA GLN A 15 29.39 8.44 -12.87
C GLN A 15 29.07 8.36 -11.38
N VAL A 16 27.98 7.66 -11.03
CA VAL A 16 27.77 7.18 -9.66
C VAL A 16 28.87 6.18 -9.35
N LEU A 17 29.65 6.41 -8.30
CA LEU A 17 30.73 5.51 -7.90
C LEU A 17 30.14 4.13 -7.58
N HIS A 18 30.52 3.13 -8.37
CA HIS A 18 30.13 1.73 -8.20
C HIS A 18 31.38 0.89 -8.02
N CYS A 19 31.42 0.01 -7.01
CA CYS A 19 32.50 -0.95 -6.82
C CYS A 19 32.06 -2.27 -7.49
N PRO A 20 32.59 -2.62 -8.67
CA PRO A 20 32.14 -3.80 -9.41
C PRO A 20 32.72 -5.11 -8.88
N TYR A 21 33.59 -5.05 -7.87
CA TYR A 21 34.28 -6.21 -7.31
C TYR A 21 33.73 -6.56 -5.94
N PRO A 22 33.53 -7.86 -5.64
CA PRO A 22 33.37 -8.34 -4.28
C PRO A 22 34.52 -7.86 -3.39
N PRO A 23 34.27 -7.52 -2.10
CA PRO A 23 35.32 -7.10 -1.19
C PRO A 23 36.50 -8.07 -1.09
N THR A 24 36.23 -9.37 -1.18
CA THR A 24 37.22 -10.46 -1.19
C THR A 24 38.21 -10.33 -2.35
N ASP A 25 37.70 -10.16 -3.57
CA ASP A 25 38.50 -10.11 -4.79
C ASP A 25 39.32 -8.82 -4.86
N LEU A 26 38.73 -7.73 -4.38
CA LEU A 26 39.40 -6.44 -4.28
C LEU A 26 40.52 -6.48 -3.23
N ALA A 27 40.29 -7.12 -2.08
CA ALA A 27 41.30 -7.29 -1.04
C ALA A 27 42.50 -8.10 -1.57
N ALA A 28 42.22 -9.23 -2.25
CA ALA A 28 43.24 -10.06 -2.88
C ALA A 28 44.04 -9.29 -3.94
N THR A 29 43.36 -8.57 -4.83
CA THR A 29 44.00 -7.76 -5.89
C THR A 29 44.90 -6.65 -5.34
N LEU A 30 44.56 -6.11 -4.16
CA LEU A 30 45.31 -5.04 -3.51
C LEU A 30 46.35 -5.56 -2.50
N GLY A 31 46.43 -6.88 -2.27
CA GLY A 31 47.31 -7.46 -1.26
C GLY A 31 46.97 -7.04 0.17
N LEU A 32 45.67 -6.83 0.46
CA LEU A 32 45.15 -6.42 1.76
C LEU A 32 44.30 -7.54 2.38
N SER A 33 44.15 -7.53 3.71
CA SER A 33 43.06 -8.28 4.36
C SER A 33 41.73 -7.55 4.13
N GLU A 34 40.61 -8.28 4.15
CA GLU A 34 39.26 -7.70 4.03
C GLU A 34 38.98 -6.66 5.13
N GLU A 35 39.41 -6.92 6.36
CA GLU A 35 39.27 -6.00 7.48
C GLU A 35 40.01 -4.67 7.23
N ARG A 36 41.25 -4.75 6.74
CA ARG A 36 42.07 -3.58 6.43
C ARG A 36 41.50 -2.82 5.24
N LEU A 37 41.01 -3.52 4.22
CA LEU A 37 40.31 -2.91 3.09
C LEU A 37 39.07 -2.15 3.57
N SER A 38 38.22 -2.79 4.38
CA SER A 38 37.00 -2.19 4.94
C SER A 38 37.28 -0.91 5.72
N THR A 39 38.28 -0.94 6.62
CA THR A 39 38.67 0.23 7.41
C THR A 39 39.15 1.39 6.52
N GLN A 40 39.95 1.08 5.50
CA GLN A 40 40.42 2.11 4.56
C GLN A 40 39.29 2.66 3.68
N MET A 41 38.35 1.80 3.27
CA MET A 41 37.16 2.20 2.52
C MET A 41 36.28 3.13 3.32
N GLU A 42 36.01 2.81 4.59
CA GLU A 42 35.19 3.63 5.47
C GLU A 42 35.85 4.99 5.73
N SER A 43 37.15 5.01 6.04
CA SER A 43 37.91 6.26 6.19
C SER A 43 37.86 7.13 4.94
N ALA A 44 37.96 6.53 3.75
CA ALA A 44 37.85 7.24 2.49
C ALA A 44 36.42 7.76 2.25
N ARG A 45 35.39 6.95 2.54
CA ARG A 45 33.98 7.33 2.45
C ARG A 45 33.69 8.57 3.30
N GLU A 46 34.14 8.57 4.56
CA GLU A 46 33.98 9.72 5.47
C GLU A 46 34.68 10.96 4.96
N LYS A 47 35.97 10.86 4.56
CA LYS A 47 36.73 12.00 4.03
C LYS A 47 36.07 12.60 2.79
N LEU A 48 35.62 11.75 1.85
CA LEU A 48 34.91 12.19 0.65
C LEU A 48 33.54 12.79 1.00
N PHE A 49 32.81 12.22 1.96
CA PHE A 49 31.54 12.73 2.44
C PHE A 49 31.70 14.14 3.05
N GLN A 50 32.71 14.36 3.89
CA GLN A 50 32.99 15.67 4.47
C GLN A 50 33.35 16.72 3.41
N GLN A 51 34.10 16.35 2.37
CA GLN A 51 34.35 17.26 1.23
C GLN A 51 33.08 17.51 0.41
N ARG A 52 32.25 16.49 0.17
CA ARG A 52 30.97 16.64 -0.54
C ARG A 52 30.01 17.55 0.20
N ARG A 53 30.00 17.52 1.55
CA ARG A 53 29.18 18.40 2.40
C ARG A 53 29.49 19.89 2.24
N LYS A 54 30.68 20.25 1.74
CA LYS A 54 31.05 21.66 1.46
C LYS A 54 30.45 22.20 0.16
N ARG A 55 29.96 21.34 -0.73
CA ARG A 55 29.30 21.76 -1.97
C ARG A 55 27.94 22.36 -1.63
N MET A 56 27.54 23.39 -2.37
CA MET A 56 26.16 23.87 -2.33
C MET A 56 25.22 22.70 -2.63
N ARG A 57 24.29 22.43 -1.73
CA ARG A 57 23.32 21.36 -1.93
C ARG A 57 22.39 21.77 -3.07
N PRO A 58 22.03 20.85 -3.99
CA PRO A 58 20.94 21.10 -4.90
C PRO A 58 19.68 21.50 -4.11
N LEU A 59 18.83 22.33 -4.72
CA LEU A 59 17.50 22.59 -4.17
C LEU A 59 16.81 21.24 -3.97
N ARG A 60 16.24 21.03 -2.78
CA ARG A 60 15.44 19.86 -2.47
C ARG A 60 13.99 20.22 -2.75
N ASP A 61 13.29 19.37 -3.49
CA ASP A 61 11.84 19.42 -3.45
C ASP A 61 11.39 18.88 -2.09
N ASP A 62 10.90 19.77 -1.23
CA ASP A 62 10.47 19.50 0.13
C ASP A 62 8.95 19.42 0.26
N LYS A 63 8.24 19.37 -0.87
CA LYS A 63 6.81 19.10 -0.91
C LYS A 63 6.52 17.73 -0.32
N ILE A 64 5.45 17.66 0.46
CA ILE A 64 4.81 16.43 0.88
C ILE A 64 3.55 16.30 0.02
N LEU A 65 3.49 15.26 -0.81
CA LEU A 65 2.40 15.03 -1.77
C LEU A 65 1.52 13.87 -1.32
N THR A 66 0.20 14.02 -1.45
CA THR A 66 -0.76 13.05 -0.93
C THR A 66 -0.65 11.70 -1.63
N ASP A 67 -0.66 11.68 -2.97
CA ASP A 67 -0.39 10.53 -3.82
C ASP A 67 0.88 9.75 -3.41
N TRP A 68 2.04 10.40 -3.31
CA TRP A 68 3.31 9.76 -2.96
C TRP A 68 3.32 9.23 -1.52
N ASN A 69 2.65 9.94 -0.60
CA ASN A 69 2.49 9.45 0.77
C ASN A 69 1.53 8.26 0.83
N GLY A 70 0.48 8.21 0.00
CA GLY A 70 -0.40 7.05 -0.13
C GLY A 70 0.38 5.79 -0.52
N LEU A 71 1.23 5.87 -1.55
CA LEU A 71 2.11 4.77 -1.98
C LEU A 71 3.12 4.38 -0.88
N MET A 72 3.70 5.37 -0.19
CA MET A 72 4.64 5.13 0.90
C MET A 72 3.96 4.42 2.08
N ILE A 73 2.76 4.87 2.47
CA ILE A 73 1.94 4.26 3.53
C ILE A 73 1.63 2.81 3.16
N ALA A 74 1.19 2.55 1.92
CA ALA A 74 0.91 1.19 1.45
C ALA A 74 2.14 0.28 1.57
N ALA A 75 3.30 0.74 1.10
CA ALA A 75 4.54 -0.03 1.16
C ALA A 75 5.00 -0.30 2.61
N MET A 76 4.97 0.72 3.47
CA MET A 76 5.40 0.61 4.86
C MET A 76 4.41 -0.23 5.69
N ALA A 77 3.11 -0.15 5.43
CA ALA A 77 2.12 -0.97 6.11
C ALA A 77 2.27 -2.46 5.74
N ARG A 78 2.51 -2.77 4.47
CA ARG A 78 2.84 -4.15 4.06
C ARG A 78 4.15 -4.64 4.69
N ALA A 79 5.16 -3.77 4.80
CA ALA A 79 6.40 -4.10 5.49
C ALA A 79 6.17 -4.35 6.99
N ALA A 80 5.34 -3.54 7.65
CA ALA A 80 4.95 -3.75 9.05
C ALA A 80 4.21 -5.08 9.24
N PHE A 81 3.28 -5.41 8.34
CA PHE A 81 2.55 -6.67 8.37
C PHE A 81 3.47 -7.89 8.24
N VAL A 82 4.41 -7.88 7.29
CA VAL A 82 5.27 -9.04 7.01
C VAL A 82 6.45 -9.15 7.99
N PHE A 83 7.13 -8.05 8.29
CA PHE A 83 8.35 -8.06 9.11
C PHE A 83 8.09 -7.95 10.61
N GLU A 84 6.87 -7.57 11.00
CA GLU A 84 6.50 -7.35 12.40
C GLU A 84 7.44 -6.33 13.11
N ASP A 85 8.00 -5.38 12.34
CA ASP A 85 8.92 -4.35 12.84
C ASP A 85 8.15 -3.05 13.14
N PRO A 86 8.18 -2.56 14.40
CA PRO A 86 7.46 -1.37 14.82
C PRO A 86 7.93 -0.08 14.13
N VAL A 87 9.13 -0.04 13.55
CA VAL A 87 9.64 1.14 12.81
C VAL A 87 8.76 1.45 11.61
N PHE A 88 8.32 0.42 10.88
CA PHE A 88 7.43 0.59 9.74
C PHE A 88 6.06 1.11 10.18
N LEU A 89 5.52 0.56 11.27
CA LEU A 89 4.23 0.99 11.79
C LEU A 89 4.27 2.44 12.28
N GLN A 90 5.34 2.86 12.95
CA GLN A 90 5.53 4.26 13.36
C GLN A 90 5.56 5.21 12.15
N ALA A 91 6.21 4.80 11.05
CA ALA A 91 6.22 5.58 9.82
C ALA A 91 4.81 5.71 9.22
N VAL A 92 4.04 4.62 9.20
CA VAL A 92 2.64 4.58 8.76
C VAL A 92 1.78 5.52 9.60
N SER A 93 1.78 5.36 10.93
CA SER A 93 0.96 6.18 11.84
C SER A 93 1.28 7.67 11.69
N LYS A 94 2.57 8.02 11.56
CA LYS A 94 2.99 9.41 11.36
C LYS A 94 2.51 9.97 10.01
N ALA A 95 2.65 9.20 8.93
CA ALA A 95 2.26 9.63 7.59
C ALA A 95 0.73 9.77 7.46
N VAL A 96 -0.03 8.78 7.93
CA VAL A 96 -1.50 8.81 7.96
C VAL A 96 -1.99 10.01 8.76
N SER A 97 -1.50 10.19 10.00
CA SER A 97 -1.87 11.33 10.85
C SER A 97 -1.53 12.66 10.19
N PHE A 98 -0.37 12.77 9.53
CA PHE A 98 0.03 13.97 8.84
C PHE A 98 -0.92 14.29 7.67
N VAL A 99 -1.17 13.33 6.79
CA VAL A 99 -2.01 13.53 5.59
C VAL A 99 -3.45 13.87 6.01
N LEU A 100 -4.07 13.07 6.87
CA LEU A 100 -5.46 13.31 7.29
C LEU A 100 -5.62 14.60 8.09
N GLY A 101 -4.59 14.99 8.86
CA GLY A 101 -4.64 16.18 9.71
C GLY A 101 -4.22 17.49 9.03
N ASN A 102 -3.39 17.44 7.98
CA ASN A 102 -2.77 18.64 7.38
C ASN A 102 -3.05 18.78 5.88
N LEU A 103 -3.39 17.71 5.17
CA LEU A 103 -3.66 17.72 3.72
C LEU A 103 -5.16 17.67 3.43
N ARG A 104 -5.96 18.34 4.25
CA ARG A 104 -7.40 18.56 4.04
C ARG A 104 -7.74 20.04 4.16
N ASP A 105 -8.69 20.51 3.37
CA ASP A 105 -9.22 21.87 3.47
C ASP A 105 -10.18 21.99 4.69
N PRO A 106 -10.65 23.21 5.05
CA PRO A 106 -11.58 23.39 6.18
C PRO A 106 -12.94 22.68 6.04
N ARG A 107 -13.30 22.21 4.83
CA ARG A 107 -14.50 21.41 4.57
C ARG A 107 -14.21 19.90 4.63
N GLY A 108 -12.96 19.53 4.90
CA GLY A 108 -12.49 18.15 4.95
C GLY A 108 -12.01 17.60 3.62
N ARG A 109 -12.01 18.35 2.52
CA ARG A 109 -11.61 17.82 1.19
C ARG A 109 -10.10 17.62 1.12
N LEU A 110 -9.66 16.50 0.55
CA LEU A 110 -8.25 16.20 0.35
C LEU A 110 -7.56 17.21 -0.58
N LEU A 111 -6.33 17.58 -0.21
CA LEU A 111 -5.45 18.48 -0.95
C LEU A 111 -4.22 17.70 -1.44
N HIS A 112 -3.64 18.13 -2.55
CA HIS A 112 -2.54 17.44 -3.21
C HIS A 112 -1.19 17.68 -2.52
N ARG A 113 -0.90 18.93 -2.10
CA ARG A 113 0.45 19.29 -1.62
C ARG A 113 0.46 19.99 -0.27
N TRP A 114 1.53 19.75 0.47
CA TRP A 114 1.94 20.54 1.62
C TRP A 114 3.34 21.07 1.41
N ARG A 115 3.54 22.37 1.64
CA ARG A 115 4.85 23.03 1.58
C ARG A 115 4.84 24.30 2.41
N ASP A 116 5.94 24.57 3.10
CA ASP A 116 6.14 25.83 3.86
C ASP A 116 5.00 26.18 4.85
N GLY A 117 4.39 25.15 5.45
CA GLY A 117 3.31 25.31 6.43
C GLY A 117 1.91 25.46 5.81
N GLU A 118 1.79 25.30 4.49
CA GLU A 118 0.54 25.48 3.75
C GLU A 118 0.16 24.20 2.98
N ALA A 119 -1.08 23.77 3.17
CA ALA A 119 -1.77 22.81 2.33
C ALA A 119 -2.44 23.53 1.16
N ALA A 120 -2.25 23.06 -0.07
CA ALA A 120 -2.89 23.67 -1.23
C ALA A 120 -3.09 22.68 -2.38
N MET A 121 -3.80 23.17 -3.39
CA MET A 121 -4.20 22.47 -4.62
C MET A 121 -5.20 21.34 -4.35
N PRO A 122 -6.37 21.35 -5.01
CA PRO A 122 -7.29 20.22 -4.93
C PRO A 122 -6.59 18.91 -5.33
N ALA A 123 -6.84 17.86 -4.56
CA ALA A 123 -6.38 16.52 -4.89
C ALA A 123 -7.03 16.00 -6.18
N ASN A 124 -6.28 15.19 -6.93
CA ASN A 124 -6.73 14.49 -8.13
C ASN A 124 -7.03 13.01 -7.82
N LEU A 125 -7.42 12.23 -8.83
CA LEU A 125 -7.73 10.81 -8.68
C LEU A 125 -6.61 10.01 -7.99
N ASP A 126 -5.35 10.25 -8.35
CA ASP A 126 -4.20 9.49 -7.85
C ASP A 126 -4.00 9.71 -6.34
N ASP A 127 -4.18 10.95 -5.88
CA ASP A 127 -4.12 11.30 -4.45
C ASP A 127 -5.11 10.46 -3.64
N TYR A 128 -6.36 10.39 -4.11
CA TYR A 128 -7.42 9.63 -3.46
C TYR A 128 -7.19 8.12 -3.57
N ALA A 129 -6.88 7.61 -4.77
CA ALA A 129 -6.71 6.19 -5.01
C ALA A 129 -5.51 5.61 -4.24
N PHE A 130 -4.39 6.33 -4.19
CA PHE A 130 -3.19 5.83 -3.51
C PHE A 130 -3.29 5.99 -1.99
N LEU A 131 -3.89 7.07 -1.49
CA LEU A 131 -4.15 7.19 -0.06
C LEU A 131 -5.14 6.11 0.40
N LEU A 132 -6.18 5.84 -0.37
CA LEU A 132 -7.13 4.75 -0.10
C LEU A 132 -6.42 3.40 -0.03
N TRP A 133 -5.52 3.12 -0.97
CA TRP A 133 -4.71 1.91 -0.94
C TRP A 133 -3.87 1.86 0.35
N GLY A 134 -3.21 2.95 0.70
CA GLY A 134 -2.45 3.08 1.95
C GLY A 134 -3.28 2.81 3.21
N LEU A 135 -4.51 3.33 3.29
CA LEU A 135 -5.40 3.13 4.43
C LEU A 135 -5.86 1.67 4.56
N ILE A 136 -6.14 0.99 3.43
CA ILE A 136 -6.48 -0.45 3.44
C ILE A 136 -5.29 -1.28 3.95
N GLU A 137 -4.08 -1.01 3.47
CA GLU A 137 -2.88 -1.72 3.96
C GLU A 137 -2.61 -1.41 5.45
N ALA A 138 -2.78 -0.14 5.86
CA ALA A 138 -2.59 0.28 7.24
C ALA A 138 -3.61 -0.39 8.17
N TYR A 139 -4.86 -0.56 7.72
CA TYR A 139 -5.87 -1.35 8.41
C TYR A 139 -5.40 -2.80 8.58
N GLU A 140 -5.00 -3.50 7.52
CA GLU A 140 -4.57 -4.92 7.67
C GLU A 140 -3.30 -5.08 8.52
N ALA A 141 -2.43 -4.07 8.55
CA ALA A 141 -1.24 -4.06 9.40
C ALA A 141 -1.55 -3.90 10.91
N THR A 142 -2.63 -3.19 11.26
CA THR A 142 -2.92 -2.78 12.65
C THR A 142 -4.21 -3.34 13.22
N PHE A 143 -5.13 -3.71 12.34
CA PHE A 143 -6.55 -3.95 12.60
C PHE A 143 -7.26 -2.80 13.32
N ASP A 144 -6.76 -1.56 13.20
CA ASP A 144 -7.46 -0.37 13.68
C ASP A 144 -8.64 -0.04 12.76
N SER A 145 -9.83 -0.39 13.23
CA SER A 145 -11.10 -0.11 12.54
C SER A 145 -11.33 1.36 12.14
N ASN A 146 -10.69 2.35 12.79
CA ASN A 146 -10.78 3.75 12.35
C ASN A 146 -10.20 3.92 10.93
N LEU A 147 -9.15 3.17 10.58
CA LEU A 147 -8.52 3.23 9.27
C LEU A 147 -9.43 2.65 8.18
N LEU A 148 -10.21 1.61 8.49
CA LEU A 148 -11.18 1.05 7.56
C LEU A 148 -12.41 1.96 7.41
N GLU A 149 -12.87 2.59 8.49
CA GLU A 149 -13.92 3.64 8.44
C GLU A 149 -13.46 4.81 7.56
N GLU A 150 -12.23 5.28 7.75
CA GLU A 150 -11.62 6.35 6.94
C GLU A 150 -11.45 5.95 5.47
N ALA A 151 -11.02 4.70 5.20
CA ALA A 151 -10.91 4.18 3.85
C ALA A 151 -12.27 4.20 3.12
N LEU A 152 -13.35 3.82 3.80
CA LEU A 152 -14.70 3.87 3.22
C LEU A 152 -15.17 5.31 2.99
N SER A 153 -14.94 6.22 3.94
CA SER A 153 -15.24 7.65 3.75
C SER A 153 -14.49 8.22 2.54
N LEU A 154 -13.21 7.85 2.37
CA LEU A 154 -12.39 8.31 1.26
C LEU A 154 -12.83 7.71 -0.08
N GLU A 155 -13.29 6.45 -0.10
CA GLU A 155 -13.90 5.83 -1.29
C GLU A 155 -15.20 6.55 -1.69
N GLU A 156 -16.04 6.91 -0.72
CA GLU A 156 -17.28 7.64 -0.97
C GLU A 156 -16.99 9.03 -1.56
N GLU A 157 -16.00 9.75 -1.02
CA GLU A 157 -15.51 11.02 -1.60
C GLU A 157 -14.95 10.83 -3.02
N LEU A 158 -14.10 9.82 -3.23
CA LEU A 158 -13.50 9.50 -4.53
C LEU A 158 -14.60 9.23 -5.56
N SER A 159 -15.58 8.40 -5.21
CA SER A 159 -16.71 8.07 -6.07
C SER A 159 -17.63 9.26 -6.33
N ALA A 160 -17.83 10.14 -5.36
CA ALA A 160 -18.63 11.35 -5.56
C ALA A 160 -17.96 12.33 -6.54
N LEU A 161 -16.63 12.48 -6.47
CA LEU A 161 -15.90 13.51 -7.22
C LEU A 161 -15.47 13.06 -8.62
N PHE A 162 -15.15 11.78 -8.80
CA PHE A 162 -14.40 11.32 -9.98
C PHE A 162 -15.12 10.30 -10.85
N TRP A 163 -16.17 9.62 -10.34
CA TRP A 163 -16.82 8.52 -11.07
C TRP A 163 -17.55 8.98 -12.34
N ASP A 164 -17.31 8.29 -13.46
CA ASP A 164 -18.12 8.44 -14.66
C ASP A 164 -19.34 7.52 -14.61
N ARG A 165 -20.51 8.12 -14.40
CA ARG A 165 -21.80 7.41 -14.33
C ARG A 165 -22.23 6.79 -15.67
N GLU A 166 -21.70 7.28 -16.80
CA GLU A 166 -22.11 6.82 -18.13
C GLU A 166 -21.25 5.66 -18.62
N ASN A 167 -19.92 5.78 -18.54
CA ASN A 167 -19.00 4.81 -19.14
C ASN A 167 -18.15 4.03 -18.11
N GLY A 168 -18.32 4.29 -16.82
CA GLY A 168 -17.52 3.69 -15.76
C GLY A 168 -16.07 4.18 -15.70
N GLY A 169 -15.35 3.79 -14.66
CA GLY A 169 -14.04 4.34 -14.33
C GLY A 169 -14.10 5.77 -13.80
N TYR A 170 -12.94 6.33 -13.55
CA TYR A 170 -12.77 7.60 -12.85
C TYR A 170 -12.01 8.60 -13.73
N TYR A 171 -12.51 9.83 -13.75
CA TYR A 171 -11.80 10.98 -14.31
C TYR A 171 -10.63 11.36 -13.41
N PHE A 172 -9.55 11.87 -14.00
CA PHE A 172 -8.38 12.32 -13.25
C PHE A 172 -8.67 13.56 -12.41
N THR A 173 -9.41 14.52 -12.97
CA THR A 173 -9.79 15.77 -12.28
C THR A 173 -11.18 15.66 -11.66
N PRO A 174 -11.45 16.37 -10.55
CA PRO A 174 -12.74 16.31 -9.88
C PRO A 174 -13.85 17.00 -10.69
N GLU A 175 -15.11 16.59 -10.49
CA GLU A 175 -16.28 17.12 -11.20
C GLU A 175 -16.53 18.60 -10.93
N ASP A 176 -16.22 19.06 -9.72
CA ASP A 176 -16.34 20.45 -9.28
C ASP A 176 -15.04 21.26 -9.43
N GLY A 177 -14.07 20.73 -10.18
CA GLY A 177 -12.80 21.39 -10.48
C GLY A 177 -12.93 22.51 -11.52
N GLU A 178 -11.78 23.00 -12.00
CA GLU A 178 -11.76 23.95 -13.10
C GLU A 178 -12.50 23.38 -14.33
N PRO A 179 -13.36 24.16 -15.00
CA PRO A 179 -14.07 23.70 -16.19
C PRO A 179 -13.07 23.34 -17.31
N LEU A 180 -12.83 22.04 -17.50
CA LEU A 180 -12.00 21.53 -18.60
C LEU A 180 -12.87 21.21 -19.82
N LEU A 181 -12.32 21.43 -21.02
CA LEU A 181 -12.99 21.03 -22.27
C LEU A 181 -13.23 19.52 -22.32
N VAL A 182 -12.29 18.74 -21.80
CA VAL A 182 -12.37 17.27 -21.69
C VAL A 182 -11.70 16.86 -20.38
N ARG A 183 -12.41 16.13 -19.53
CA ARG A 183 -11.83 15.42 -18.38
C ARG A 183 -11.26 14.09 -18.87
N GLN A 184 -9.98 13.85 -18.63
CA GLN A 184 -9.32 12.62 -19.05
C GLN A 184 -9.48 11.52 -18.01
N LYS A 185 -9.41 10.27 -18.48
CA LYS A 185 -9.27 9.09 -17.61
C LYS A 185 -7.95 8.42 -17.95
N GLU A 186 -7.05 8.36 -16.98
CA GLU A 186 -5.76 7.69 -17.15
C GLU A 186 -5.87 6.23 -16.73
N SER A 187 -5.46 5.34 -17.64
CA SER A 187 -5.40 3.89 -17.41
C SER A 187 -4.00 3.32 -17.56
N TYR A 188 -3.07 4.09 -18.13
CA TYR A 188 -1.72 3.63 -18.43
C TYR A 188 -0.84 3.67 -17.19
N ASP A 189 -0.28 2.53 -16.81
CA ASP A 189 0.69 2.41 -15.73
C ASP A 189 2.08 2.79 -16.27
N GLY A 190 2.63 3.90 -15.77
CA GLY A 190 3.93 4.44 -16.15
C GLY A 190 5.02 4.07 -15.14
N ALA A 191 5.73 5.08 -14.64
CA ALA A 191 6.66 4.89 -13.51
C ALA A 191 5.93 4.55 -12.19
N ILE A 192 4.65 4.91 -12.12
CA ILE A 192 3.70 4.60 -11.05
C ILE A 192 2.43 4.04 -11.70
N PRO A 193 1.61 3.25 -10.98
CA PRO A 193 0.33 2.80 -11.50
C PRO A 193 -0.62 3.98 -11.72
N SER A 194 -1.61 3.81 -12.60
CA SER A 194 -2.69 4.79 -12.78
C SER A 194 -3.68 4.75 -11.61
N GLY A 195 -4.29 5.89 -11.26
CA GLY A 195 -5.32 5.95 -10.23
C GLY A 195 -6.51 5.02 -10.51
N ASN A 196 -6.90 4.83 -11.78
CA ASN A 196 -7.97 3.90 -12.13
C ASN A 196 -7.62 2.43 -11.85
N SER A 197 -6.37 2.02 -12.13
CA SER A 197 -5.93 0.64 -11.90
C SER A 197 -5.84 0.32 -10.40
N VAL A 198 -5.37 1.28 -9.60
CA VAL A 198 -5.36 1.17 -8.13
C VAL A 198 -6.78 1.21 -7.56
N ALA A 199 -7.63 2.13 -8.02
CA ALA A 199 -9.02 2.22 -7.58
C ALA A 199 -9.80 0.92 -7.81
N MET A 200 -9.59 0.25 -8.95
CA MET A 200 -10.22 -1.05 -9.22
C MET A 200 -9.87 -2.09 -8.16
N LEU A 201 -8.58 -2.22 -7.80
CA LEU A 201 -8.17 -3.18 -6.77
C LEU A 201 -8.67 -2.78 -5.38
N ASN A 202 -8.66 -1.48 -5.04
CA ASN A 202 -9.18 -0.98 -3.77
C ASN A 202 -10.67 -1.32 -3.62
N LEU A 203 -11.48 -1.09 -4.65
CA LEU A 203 -12.90 -1.43 -4.65
C LEU A 203 -13.12 -2.93 -4.42
N LEU A 204 -12.33 -3.80 -5.06
CA LEU A 204 -12.42 -5.26 -4.86
C LEU A 204 -12.06 -5.66 -3.42
N ARG A 205 -11.02 -5.07 -2.84
CA ARG A 205 -10.62 -5.34 -1.45
C ARG A 205 -11.65 -4.83 -0.46
N LEU A 206 -12.16 -3.61 -0.64
CA LEU A 206 -13.21 -3.05 0.22
C LEU A 206 -14.51 -3.84 0.11
N ALA A 207 -14.92 -4.25 -1.10
CA ALA A 207 -16.10 -5.11 -1.29
C ALA A 207 -16.00 -6.39 -0.45
N ARG A 208 -14.81 -6.99 -0.40
CA ARG A 208 -14.53 -8.20 0.38
C ARG A 208 -14.44 -7.94 1.89
N LEU A 209 -13.80 -6.85 2.31
CA LEU A 209 -13.70 -6.47 3.72
C LEU A 209 -15.07 -6.11 4.32
N THR A 210 -15.97 -5.54 3.53
CA THR A 210 -17.25 -4.98 4.04
C THR A 210 -18.49 -5.78 3.65
N GLY A 211 -18.38 -6.67 2.65
CA GLY A 211 -19.53 -7.35 2.06
C GLY A 211 -20.41 -6.46 1.16
N ARG A 212 -19.96 -5.24 0.85
CA ARG A 212 -20.69 -4.26 0.02
C ARG A 212 -20.60 -4.60 -1.46
N GLY A 213 -21.65 -5.21 -2.00
CA GLY A 213 -21.70 -5.68 -3.38
C GLY A 213 -21.61 -4.56 -4.43
N GLU A 214 -22.04 -3.34 -4.09
CA GLU A 214 -21.95 -2.17 -4.97
C GLU A 214 -20.50 -1.77 -5.28
N LEU A 215 -19.58 -1.97 -4.34
CA LEU A 215 -18.15 -1.73 -4.56
C LEU A 215 -17.58 -2.73 -5.57
N GLY A 216 -17.98 -4.00 -5.46
CA GLY A 216 -17.60 -5.05 -6.42
C GLY A 216 -18.16 -4.77 -7.82
N ALA A 217 -19.41 -4.34 -7.92
CA ALA A 217 -20.02 -3.94 -9.19
C ALA A 217 -19.29 -2.74 -9.83
N ARG A 218 -18.92 -1.75 -9.01
CA ARG A 218 -18.13 -0.59 -9.46
C ARG A 218 -16.74 -1.01 -9.96
N ALA A 219 -16.08 -1.93 -9.27
CA ALA A 219 -14.79 -2.46 -9.73
C ALA A 219 -14.88 -3.14 -11.10
N VAL A 220 -15.93 -3.95 -11.32
CA VAL A 220 -16.19 -4.59 -12.61
C VAL A 220 -16.43 -3.55 -13.70
N ALA A 221 -17.22 -2.52 -13.42
CA ALA A 221 -17.47 -1.43 -14.37
C ALA A 221 -16.17 -0.65 -14.71
N THR A 222 -15.29 -0.41 -13.73
CA THR A 222 -13.96 0.18 -13.98
C THR A 222 -13.13 -0.71 -14.92
N GLY A 223 -13.07 -2.01 -14.68
CA GLY A 223 -12.36 -2.94 -15.56
C GLY A 223 -12.93 -2.99 -16.98
N GLN A 224 -14.25 -2.92 -17.12
CA GLN A 224 -14.93 -2.87 -18.43
C GLN A 224 -14.62 -1.59 -19.20
N ALA A 225 -14.58 -0.43 -18.52
CA ALA A 225 -14.27 0.86 -19.13
C ALA A 225 -12.93 0.88 -19.85
N PHE A 226 -11.94 0.11 -19.36
CA PHE A 226 -10.59 0.05 -19.93
C PHE A 226 -10.26 -1.30 -20.58
N ALA A 227 -11.23 -2.20 -20.75
CA ALA A 227 -10.99 -3.56 -21.25
C ALA A 227 -10.31 -3.59 -22.62
N ALA A 228 -10.67 -2.67 -23.53
CA ALA A 228 -10.03 -2.54 -24.84
C ALA A 228 -8.56 -2.11 -24.72
N SER A 229 -8.27 -1.10 -23.89
CA SER A 229 -6.91 -0.60 -23.63
C SER A 229 -6.03 -1.68 -23.01
N ILE A 230 -6.52 -2.35 -21.96
CA ILE A 230 -5.83 -3.45 -21.28
C ILE A 230 -5.51 -4.57 -22.26
N ARG A 231 -6.47 -4.97 -23.12
CA ARG A 231 -6.25 -6.02 -24.13
C ARG A 231 -5.21 -5.61 -25.18
N SER A 232 -5.20 -4.34 -25.57
CA SER A 232 -4.28 -3.84 -26.60
C SER A 232 -2.83 -3.73 -26.12
N LEU A 233 -2.62 -3.36 -24.84
CA LEU A 233 -1.30 -3.19 -24.25
C LEU A 233 -1.27 -3.66 -22.78
N PRO A 234 -1.28 -4.98 -22.52
CA PRO A 234 -1.31 -5.51 -21.14
C PRO A 234 -0.11 -5.05 -20.30
N ALA A 235 1.09 -4.94 -20.91
CA ALA A 235 2.31 -4.52 -20.22
C ALA A 235 2.24 -3.07 -19.69
N GLY A 236 1.42 -2.21 -20.31
CA GLY A 236 1.18 -0.85 -19.85
C GLY A 236 -0.01 -0.72 -18.89
N HIS A 237 -0.57 -1.84 -18.43
CA HIS A 237 -1.74 -1.89 -17.53
C HIS A 237 -1.55 -3.00 -16.47
N SER A 238 -0.31 -3.17 -15.98
CA SER A 238 0.06 -4.26 -15.09
C SER A 238 -0.72 -4.27 -13.77
N GLN A 239 -1.04 -3.10 -13.22
CA GLN A 239 -1.84 -2.99 -11.99
C GLN A 239 -3.30 -3.37 -12.24
N PHE A 240 -3.85 -3.08 -13.43
CA PHE A 240 -5.15 -3.63 -13.82
C PHE A 240 -5.12 -5.15 -13.92
N LEU A 241 -4.03 -5.73 -14.43
CA LEU A 241 -3.89 -7.19 -14.47
C LEU A 241 -3.86 -7.80 -13.06
N VAL A 242 -3.26 -7.12 -12.08
CA VAL A 242 -3.34 -7.52 -10.66
C VAL A 242 -4.80 -7.48 -10.16
N ALA A 243 -5.54 -6.40 -10.46
CA ALA A 243 -6.95 -6.30 -10.09
C ALA A 243 -7.82 -7.36 -10.78
N LEU A 244 -7.55 -7.68 -12.05
CA LEU A 244 -8.25 -8.72 -12.81
C LEU A 244 -7.92 -10.12 -12.29
N ASP A 245 -6.67 -10.38 -11.90
CA ASP A 245 -6.27 -11.64 -11.25
C ASP A 245 -7.00 -11.81 -9.90
N TYR A 246 -7.08 -10.74 -9.11
CA TYR A 246 -7.81 -10.69 -7.85
C TYR A 246 -9.34 -10.87 -8.02
N LEU A 247 -9.89 -10.38 -9.13
CA LEU A 247 -11.30 -10.56 -9.49
C LEU A 247 -11.58 -11.99 -9.99
N ALA A 248 -10.69 -12.54 -10.82
CA ALA A 248 -10.83 -13.89 -11.40
C ALA A 248 -10.74 -14.99 -10.32
N GLY A 249 -9.92 -14.78 -9.29
CA GLY A 249 -9.83 -15.65 -8.13
C GLY A 249 -9.13 -17.00 -8.40
N PRO A 250 -9.25 -17.96 -7.46
CA PRO A 250 -9.99 -17.85 -6.20
C PRO A 250 -9.37 -16.79 -5.28
N SER A 251 -10.24 -16.06 -4.60
CA SER A 251 -9.87 -15.03 -3.63
C SER A 251 -10.67 -15.27 -2.37
N ALA A 252 -10.10 -14.91 -1.22
CA ALA A 252 -10.63 -15.29 0.07
C ALA A 252 -10.76 -14.09 1.01
N GLU A 253 -11.73 -14.18 1.91
CA GLU A 253 -11.91 -13.26 3.02
C GLU A 253 -11.70 -14.06 4.31
N VAL A 254 -10.76 -13.65 5.15
CA VAL A 254 -10.48 -14.30 6.44
C VAL A 254 -10.96 -13.38 7.54
N VAL A 255 -11.95 -13.82 8.31
CA VAL A 255 -12.35 -13.12 9.53
C VAL A 255 -11.75 -13.83 10.73
N ILE A 256 -10.98 -13.10 11.54
CA ILE A 256 -10.44 -13.59 12.80
C ILE A 256 -11.23 -12.95 13.94
N ALA A 257 -12.03 -13.73 14.65
CA ALA A 257 -12.74 -13.29 15.84
C ALA A 257 -12.00 -13.72 17.11
N GLY A 258 -11.67 -12.79 18.00
CA GLY A 258 -10.90 -13.11 19.20
C GLY A 258 -10.41 -11.90 19.99
N ASN A 259 -9.74 -12.17 21.11
CA ASN A 259 -9.06 -11.14 21.89
C ASN A 259 -7.82 -10.62 21.12
N PRO A 260 -7.66 -9.30 20.86
CA PRO A 260 -6.48 -8.75 20.18
C PRO A 260 -5.16 -9.11 20.87
N ASP A 261 -5.16 -9.21 22.21
CA ASP A 261 -3.99 -9.56 23.01
C ASP A 261 -3.86 -11.08 23.25
N GLY A 262 -4.74 -11.87 22.64
CA GLY A 262 -4.75 -13.33 22.74
C GLY A 262 -3.57 -13.98 22.02
N ALA A 263 -2.96 -14.99 22.67
CA ALA A 263 -1.85 -15.75 22.09
C ALA A 263 -2.28 -16.56 20.85
N ASP A 264 -3.52 -17.07 20.86
CA ASP A 264 -4.16 -17.77 19.75
C ASP A 264 -4.51 -16.84 18.59
N THR A 265 -5.03 -15.63 18.85
CA THR A 265 -5.17 -14.57 17.84
C THR A 265 -3.83 -14.25 17.19
N SER A 266 -2.81 -14.02 18.01
CA SER A 266 -1.46 -13.69 17.54
C SER A 266 -0.87 -14.79 16.66
N GLU A 267 -1.13 -16.06 16.98
CA GLU A 267 -0.69 -17.20 16.16
C GLU A 267 -1.42 -17.24 14.81
N MET A 268 -2.75 -17.09 14.77
CA MET A 268 -3.49 -17.04 13.51
C MET A 268 -3.01 -15.91 12.60
N LEU A 269 -2.86 -14.70 13.14
CA LEU A 269 -2.38 -13.54 12.38
C LEU A 269 -0.95 -13.76 11.89
N ARG A 270 -0.07 -14.37 12.68
CA ARG A 270 1.31 -14.68 12.29
C ARG A 270 1.38 -15.63 11.08
N GLN A 271 0.51 -16.64 11.00
CA GLN A 271 0.45 -17.55 9.85
C GLN A 271 0.05 -16.81 8.57
N LEU A 272 -0.92 -15.89 8.67
CA LEU A 272 -1.35 -15.04 7.55
C LEU A 272 -0.22 -14.09 7.11
N ARG A 273 0.53 -13.50 8.04
CA ARG A 273 1.67 -12.59 7.78
C ARG A 273 2.83 -13.25 7.04
N ARG A 274 3.13 -14.52 7.38
CA ARG A 274 4.28 -15.24 6.83
C ARG A 274 4.04 -15.87 5.47
N THR A 275 2.79 -15.90 5.02
CA THR A 275 2.41 -16.54 3.76
C THR A 275 2.02 -15.49 2.74
N PHE A 276 2.60 -15.58 1.53
CA PHE A 276 2.20 -14.69 0.45
C PHE A 276 0.82 -15.07 -0.08
N LEU A 277 -0.21 -14.34 0.35
CA LEU A 277 -1.62 -14.53 0.00
C LEU A 277 -2.17 -13.29 -0.75
N PRO A 278 -1.78 -13.05 -2.01
CA PRO A 278 -2.10 -11.81 -2.72
C PRO A 278 -3.60 -11.62 -3.03
N ARG A 279 -4.40 -12.68 -2.89
CA ARG A 279 -5.84 -12.70 -3.16
C ARG A 279 -6.70 -12.79 -1.90
N THR A 280 -6.11 -12.48 -0.75
CA THR A 280 -6.77 -12.59 0.55
C THR A 280 -6.86 -11.23 1.20
N VAL A 281 -8.01 -10.93 1.81
CA VAL A 281 -8.13 -9.84 2.80
C VAL A 281 -8.38 -10.41 4.18
N VAL A 282 -7.92 -9.70 5.20
CA VAL A 282 -8.08 -10.10 6.60
C VAL A 282 -8.90 -9.06 7.34
N LEU A 283 -10.05 -9.49 7.87
CA LEU A 283 -10.88 -8.70 8.77
C LEU A 283 -10.69 -9.20 10.19
N PHE A 284 -10.44 -8.31 11.13
CA PHE A 284 -10.35 -8.67 12.55
C PHE A 284 -11.60 -8.22 13.30
N CYS A 285 -12.20 -9.14 14.05
CA CYS A 285 -13.36 -8.93 14.89
C CYS A 285 -12.96 -9.06 16.37
N PRO A 286 -12.55 -7.95 17.02
CA PRO A 286 -12.23 -7.97 18.43
C PRO A 286 -13.48 -8.23 19.28
N GLU A 287 -13.27 -8.69 20.51
CA GLU A 287 -14.31 -8.69 21.54
C GLU A 287 -14.60 -7.25 22.05
N GLY A 288 -15.78 -7.03 22.64
CA GLY A 288 -16.14 -5.74 23.24
C GLY A 288 -16.52 -4.63 22.25
N GLU A 289 -16.23 -3.37 22.58
CA GLU A 289 -16.64 -2.19 21.79
C GLU A 289 -16.10 -2.19 20.35
N GLY A 290 -14.93 -2.80 20.13
CA GLY A 290 -14.36 -2.93 18.79
C GLY A 290 -15.24 -3.79 17.86
N LYS A 291 -16.01 -4.73 18.41
CA LYS A 291 -16.96 -5.56 17.64
C LYS A 291 -18.07 -4.73 17.01
N GLU A 292 -18.63 -3.80 17.78
CA GLU A 292 -19.70 -2.93 17.29
C GLU A 292 -19.18 -2.05 16.16
N ARG A 293 -17.98 -1.50 16.33
CA ARG A 293 -17.34 -0.66 15.31
C ARG A 293 -17.12 -1.41 14.00
N ILE A 294 -16.50 -2.59 14.05
CA ILE A 294 -16.26 -3.38 12.83
C ILE A 294 -17.58 -3.84 12.19
N SER A 295 -18.61 -4.15 13.00
CA SER A 295 -19.92 -4.56 12.51
C SER A 295 -20.70 -3.44 11.82
N ARG A 296 -20.34 -2.16 12.01
CA ARG A 296 -20.93 -1.03 11.24
C ARG A 296 -20.39 -0.96 9.81
N VAL A 297 -19.13 -1.33 9.62
CA VAL A 297 -18.48 -1.31 8.29
C VAL A 297 -18.61 -2.65 7.56
N ALA A 298 -18.65 -3.76 8.30
CA ALA A 298 -18.74 -5.12 7.79
C ALA A 298 -19.85 -5.89 8.52
N GLU A 299 -21.11 -5.64 8.14
CA GLU A 299 -22.28 -6.19 8.85
C GLU A 299 -22.28 -7.72 8.90
N PHE A 300 -21.80 -8.38 7.86
CA PHE A 300 -21.73 -9.85 7.79
C PHE A 300 -20.86 -10.46 8.90
N ALA A 301 -19.94 -9.69 9.49
CA ALA A 301 -19.05 -10.14 10.54
C ALA A 301 -19.67 -10.06 11.95
N ARG A 302 -20.88 -9.49 12.10
CA ARG A 302 -21.56 -9.33 13.40
C ARG A 302 -21.73 -10.65 14.16
N GLU A 303 -22.02 -11.73 13.43
CA GLU A 303 -22.24 -13.07 14.01
C GLU A 303 -20.95 -13.88 14.15
N MET A 304 -19.83 -13.40 13.60
CA MET A 304 -18.54 -14.08 13.66
C MET A 304 -17.91 -13.85 15.03
N THR A 305 -17.95 -14.88 15.87
CA THR A 305 -17.56 -14.82 17.28
C THR A 305 -16.55 -15.91 17.64
N PRO A 306 -15.80 -15.73 18.75
CA PRO A 306 -14.93 -16.79 19.28
C PRO A 306 -15.74 -18.05 19.65
N VAL A 307 -15.24 -19.22 19.27
CA VAL A 307 -15.85 -20.53 19.56
C VAL A 307 -15.15 -21.14 20.76
N ASN A 308 -15.92 -21.53 21.79
CA ASN A 308 -15.42 -22.09 23.04
C ASN A 308 -14.36 -21.21 23.73
N GLY A 309 -14.51 -19.88 23.63
CA GLY A 309 -13.59 -18.92 24.22
C GLY A 309 -12.19 -18.89 23.58
N ARG A 310 -12.04 -19.42 22.36
CA ARG A 310 -10.81 -19.38 21.58
C ARG A 310 -10.98 -18.55 20.33
N SER A 311 -9.90 -17.90 19.92
CA SER A 311 -9.86 -17.19 18.64
C SER A 311 -10.23 -18.12 17.50
N THR A 312 -11.05 -17.62 16.61
CA THR A 312 -11.73 -18.41 15.59
C THR A 312 -11.59 -17.74 14.23
N ALA A 313 -11.13 -18.51 13.26
CA ALA A 313 -11.05 -18.11 11.87
C ALA A 313 -12.29 -18.56 11.09
N TYR A 314 -12.83 -17.63 10.32
CA TYR A 314 -13.87 -17.86 9.32
C TYR A 314 -13.26 -17.59 7.95
N VAL A 315 -13.03 -18.66 7.18
CA VAL A 315 -12.47 -18.55 5.82
C VAL A 315 -13.62 -18.56 4.83
N CYS A 316 -13.85 -17.42 4.21
CA CYS A 316 -14.93 -17.19 3.27
C CYS A 316 -14.40 -17.07 1.84
N ARG A 317 -15.21 -17.54 0.89
CA ARG A 317 -15.01 -17.41 -0.56
C ARG A 317 -16.37 -17.20 -1.19
N ASN A 318 -16.50 -16.18 -2.05
CA ASN A 318 -17.72 -15.92 -2.81
C ASN A 318 -18.99 -15.91 -1.92
N PHE A 319 -18.94 -15.19 -0.80
CA PHE A 319 -20.05 -15.07 0.16
C PHE A 319 -20.45 -16.37 0.89
N SER A 320 -19.61 -17.41 0.84
CA SER A 320 -19.81 -18.65 1.59
C SER A 320 -18.58 -18.94 2.46
N CYS A 321 -18.80 -19.19 3.75
CA CYS A 321 -17.74 -19.51 4.68
C CYS A 321 -17.65 -21.01 4.94
N ARG A 322 -16.43 -21.52 5.12
CA ARG A 322 -16.19 -22.83 5.71
C ARG A 322 -16.71 -22.86 7.16
N GLN A 323 -16.76 -24.05 7.75
CA GLN A 323 -17.03 -24.18 9.17
C GLN A 323 -15.98 -23.39 9.98
N PRO A 324 -16.35 -22.71 11.08
CA PRO A 324 -15.39 -21.98 11.90
C PRO A 324 -14.30 -22.91 12.43
N THR A 325 -13.05 -22.45 12.42
CA THR A 325 -11.92 -23.22 12.96
C THR A 325 -11.15 -22.42 14.01
N THR A 326 -10.79 -23.09 15.09
CA THR A 326 -9.83 -22.58 16.08
C THR A 326 -8.41 -23.08 15.82
N ASP A 327 -8.19 -23.86 14.75
CA ASP A 327 -6.89 -24.40 14.36
C ASP A 327 -6.27 -23.56 13.23
N PRO A 328 -5.14 -22.85 13.49
CA PRO A 328 -4.42 -22.09 12.47
C PRO A 328 -3.97 -22.92 11.27
N ALA A 329 -3.60 -24.20 11.47
CA ALA A 329 -3.16 -25.06 10.37
C ALA A 329 -4.32 -25.37 9.42
N GLN A 330 -5.50 -25.64 9.97
CA GLN A 330 -6.72 -25.85 9.19
C GLN A 330 -7.15 -24.59 8.44
N MET A 331 -7.05 -23.41 9.06
CA MET A 331 -7.28 -22.11 8.41
C MET A 331 -6.37 -21.95 7.19
N MET A 332 -5.08 -22.21 7.34
CA MET A 332 -4.11 -22.09 6.24
C MET A 332 -4.35 -23.11 5.13
N ALA A 333 -4.72 -24.35 5.47
CA ALA A 333 -5.07 -25.38 4.49
C ALA A 333 -6.22 -24.91 3.59
N TRP A 334 -7.28 -24.34 4.15
CA TRP A 334 -8.41 -23.80 3.37
C TRP A 334 -8.06 -22.60 2.50
N LEU A 335 -7.00 -21.87 2.81
CA LEU A 335 -6.53 -20.75 1.98
C LEU A 335 -5.68 -21.20 0.79
N GLN A 336 -5.13 -22.42 0.83
CA GLN A 336 -4.25 -22.96 -0.20
C GLN A 336 -4.96 -23.89 -1.21
N GLU A 337 -6.21 -24.27 -0.94
CA GLU A 337 -7.10 -25.03 -1.85
C GLU A 337 -7.51 -24.23 -3.09
#